data_AF-A0A9P6ISG7-F1
#
_entry.id   AF-A0A9P6ISG7-F1
#
_cell.length_a   1.000
_cell.length_b   1.000
_cell.length_c   1.000
_cell.angle_alpha   90.00
_cell.angle_beta   90.00
_cell.angle_gamma   90.00
#
_symmetry.space_group_name_H-M   'P 1'
#
loop_
_entity.id
_entity.type
_entity.pdbx_description
1 polymer ?
#
loop_
_entity_poly.entity_id
_entity_poly.type
_entity_poly.pdbx_seq_one_letter_code
_entity_poly.pdbx_strand_id
1 'polypeptide(L)'
;MAITNKSFFLFFVVMAMFVVVSQSADAAKLPAWCSCNDKTQTVCNLAASKWDGGSCGINDQGNYIRFTQLCHRYYKINAHCWN
;
A
#
# COMPACT_ATOMS: atom_id res chain seq x y z
N MET A 1 -30.08 31.96 -31.83
CA MET A 1 -30.25 30.56 -31.36
C MET A 1 -29.05 30.20 -30.52
N ALA A 2 -29.19 30.18 -29.20
CA ALA A 2 -28.13 29.74 -28.28
C ALA A 2 -28.36 28.25 -27.96
N ILE A 3 -27.75 27.36 -28.74
CA ILE A 3 -27.63 25.95 -28.36
C ILE A 3 -26.36 25.86 -27.50
N THR A 4 -26.45 26.33 -26.26
CA THR A 4 -25.34 26.21 -25.31
C THR A 4 -25.40 24.80 -24.71
N ASN A 5 -24.75 23.89 -25.41
CA ASN A 5 -24.18 22.61 -24.97
C ASN A 5 -24.30 22.31 -23.46
N LYS A 6 -25.44 21.78 -23.02
CA LYS A 6 -25.60 21.18 -21.69
C LYS A 6 -24.77 19.90 -21.50
N SER A 7 -24.24 19.34 -22.60
CA SER A 7 -23.51 18.06 -22.60
C SER A 7 -22.04 18.15 -22.18
N PHE A 8 -21.45 19.34 -22.13
CA PHE A 8 -20.02 19.48 -21.80
C PHE A 8 -19.73 19.49 -20.29
N PHE A 9 -20.73 19.79 -19.45
CA PHE A 9 -20.54 19.88 -18.00
C PHE A 9 -20.54 18.52 -17.28
N LEU A 10 -21.09 17.48 -17.91
CA LEU A 10 -21.17 16.14 -17.31
C LEU A 10 -19.84 15.36 -17.35
N PHE A 11 -18.90 15.73 -18.23
CA PHE A 11 -17.63 15.00 -18.37
C PHE A 11 -16.61 15.33 -17.27
N PHE A 12 -16.61 16.55 -16.75
CA PHE A 12 -15.63 16.96 -15.72
C PHE A 12 -15.93 16.39 -14.33
N VAL A 13 -17.20 16.11 -14.02
CA VAL A 13 -17.62 15.61 -12.71
C VAL A 13 -17.25 14.14 -12.51
N VAL A 14 -17.22 13.34 -13.59
CA VAL A 14 -16.89 11.91 -13.51
C VAL A 14 -15.38 11.68 -13.33
N MET A 15 -14.52 12.53 -13.89
CA MET A 15 -13.06 12.40 -13.77
C MET A 15 -12.53 12.72 -12.36
N ALA A 16 -13.21 13.59 -11.60
CA ALA A 16 -12.81 13.91 -10.22
C ALA A 16 -13.10 12.78 -9.22
N MET A 17 -14.07 11.89 -9.50
CA MET A 17 -14.41 10.79 -8.59
C MET A 17 -13.43 9.62 -8.67
N PHE A 18 -12.76 9.41 -9.80
CA PHE A 18 -11.77 8.32 -9.95
C PHE A 18 -10.43 8.59 -9.26
N VAL A 19 -10.16 9.82 -8.81
CA VAL A 19 -8.90 10.17 -8.12
C VAL A 19 -8.98 9.89 -6.62
N VAL A 20 -10.19 9.80 -6.04
CA VAL A 20 -10.36 9.65 -4.58
C VAL A 20 -10.48 8.18 -4.15
N VAL A 21 -10.71 7.24 -5.08
CA VAL A 21 -10.79 5.79 -4.79
C VAL A 21 -9.44 5.11 -5.00
N SER A 22 -8.40 5.66 -4.40
CA SER A 22 -7.19 4.89 -4.14
C SER A 22 -6.58 5.38 -2.85
N GLN A 23 -6.29 4.43 -1.95
CA GLN A 23 -5.65 4.61 -0.63
C GLN A 23 -6.59 4.67 0.58
N SER A 24 -7.47 3.70 0.69
CA SER A 24 -7.76 3.11 2.00
C SER A 24 -7.47 1.60 1.95
N ALA A 25 -6.23 1.27 1.59
CA ALA A 25 -5.62 0.06 2.11
C ALA A 25 -5.39 0.34 3.60
N ASP A 26 -5.99 -0.47 4.47
CA ASP A 26 -5.89 -0.39 5.92
C ASP A 26 -4.58 0.26 6.35
N ALA A 27 -4.68 1.45 6.94
CA ALA A 27 -3.54 2.07 7.60
C ALA A 27 -3.08 1.06 8.64
N ALA A 28 -2.03 0.31 8.33
CA ALA A 28 -1.53 -0.72 9.22
C ALA A 28 -1.28 -0.06 10.56
N LYS A 29 -1.95 -0.58 11.57
CA LYS A 29 -1.75 -0.13 12.94
C LYS A 29 -0.27 -0.37 13.22
N LEU A 30 0.50 0.66 13.56
CA LEU A 30 1.93 0.52 13.88
C LEU A 30 2.09 0.59 15.40
N PRO A 31 3.07 -0.10 15.99
CA PRO A 31 4.05 -0.99 15.35
C PRO A 31 3.44 -2.34 14.97
N ALA A 32 3.84 -2.91 13.82
CA ALA A 32 3.31 -4.16 13.28
C ALA A 32 4.40 -5.22 13.07
N TRP A 33 4.01 -6.49 13.15
CA TRP A 33 4.81 -7.63 12.76
C TRP A 33 4.36 -8.13 11.39
N CYS A 34 5.28 -8.24 10.44
CA CYS A 34 5.00 -8.64 9.07
C CYS A 34 5.78 -9.88 8.63
N SER A 35 5.15 -10.73 7.83
CA SER A 35 5.73 -11.91 7.20
C SER A 35 5.58 -11.86 5.68
N CYS A 36 6.64 -12.21 4.98
CA CYS A 36 6.73 -12.47 3.54
C CYS A 36 7.20 -13.92 3.31
N ASN A 37 6.60 -14.87 4.04
CA ASN A 37 6.94 -16.30 4.00
C ASN A 37 8.45 -16.55 4.25
N ASP A 38 9.08 -17.37 3.43
CA ASP A 38 10.51 -17.69 3.47
C ASP A 38 11.43 -16.51 3.09
N LYS A 39 10.87 -15.41 2.58
CA LYS A 39 11.62 -14.21 2.19
C LYS A 39 11.53 -13.09 3.23
N THR A 40 10.84 -13.32 4.34
CA THR A 40 10.64 -12.30 5.39
C THR A 40 11.94 -11.68 5.86
N GLN A 41 12.96 -12.48 6.15
CA GLN A 41 14.25 -11.97 6.64
C GLN A 41 14.93 -11.04 5.62
N THR A 42 15.01 -11.47 4.36
CA THR A 42 15.60 -10.67 3.28
C THR A 42 14.84 -9.36 3.07
N VAL A 43 13.51 -9.42 3.01
CA VAL A 43 12.67 -8.24 2.84
C VAL A 43 12.78 -7.31 4.05
N CYS A 44 12.87 -7.86 5.26
CA CYS A 44 13.01 -7.08 6.49
C CYS A 44 14.30 -6.26 6.52
N ASN A 45 15.42 -6.88 6.12
CA ASN A 45 16.70 -6.22 6.00
C ASN A 45 16.67 -5.12 4.93
N LEU A 46 16.05 -5.39 3.77
CA LEU A 46 15.90 -4.42 2.68
C LEU A 46 14.95 -3.25 3.03
N ALA A 47 13.98 -3.50 3.91
CA ALA A 47 13.05 -2.51 4.44
C ALA A 47 13.60 -1.78 5.68
N ALA A 48 14.89 -1.97 6.03
CA ALA A 48 15.55 -1.34 7.18
C ALA A 48 14.73 -1.49 8.50
N SER A 49 14.13 -2.65 8.69
CA SER A 49 13.24 -2.96 9.82
C SER A 49 13.86 -4.02 10.75
N LYS A 50 13.23 -4.29 11.90
CA LYS A 50 13.82 -5.15 12.93
C LYS A 50 13.40 -6.60 12.75
N TRP A 51 14.35 -7.50 12.52
CA TRP A 51 14.10 -8.94 12.45
C TRP A 51 14.06 -9.56 13.87
N ASP A 52 13.01 -10.32 14.20
CA ASP A 52 12.88 -10.99 15.53
C ASP A 52 13.21 -12.49 15.53
N GLY A 53 13.47 -13.09 14.37
CA GLY A 53 13.72 -14.53 14.24
C GLY A 53 12.62 -15.31 13.51
N GLY A 54 11.46 -14.69 13.24
CA GLY A 54 10.42 -15.27 12.38
C GLY A 54 9.60 -14.23 11.62
N SER A 55 9.60 -12.99 12.08
CA SER A 55 8.81 -11.89 11.57
C SER A 55 9.62 -10.59 11.52
N CYS A 56 9.11 -9.64 10.74
CA CYS A 56 9.70 -8.33 10.60
C CYS A 56 8.90 -7.30 11.41
N GLY A 57 9.53 -6.73 12.43
CA GLY A 57 8.99 -5.68 13.27
C GLY A 57 9.15 -4.32 12.60
N ILE A 58 8.02 -3.71 12.26
CA ILE A 58 7.91 -2.47 11.53
C ILE A 58 7.25 -1.43 12.43
N ASN A 59 7.99 -0.37 12.73
CA ASN A 59 7.52 0.71 13.62
C ASN A 59 7.14 2.00 12.86
N ASP A 60 7.40 2.03 11.56
CA ASP A 60 7.25 3.21 10.71
C ASP A 60 6.47 2.89 9.44
N GLN A 61 5.64 3.84 8.99
CA GLN A 61 4.75 3.64 7.85
C GLN A 61 5.50 3.55 6.52
N GLY A 62 6.61 4.27 6.37
CA GLY A 62 7.48 4.17 5.20
C GLY A 62 8.10 2.78 5.07
N ASN A 63 8.57 2.23 6.20
CA ASN A 63 9.09 0.86 6.25
C ASN A 63 8.00 -0.20 5.97
N TYR A 64 6.77 0.02 6.44
CA TYR A 64 5.63 -0.86 6.14
C TYR A 64 5.32 -0.90 4.65
N ILE A 65 5.20 0.27 4.01
CA ILE A 65 4.96 0.39 2.57
C ILE A 65 6.11 -0.27 1.81
N ARG A 66 7.36 -0.04 2.24
CA ARG A 66 8.53 -0.64 1.60
C ARG A 66 8.53 -2.17 1.73
N PHE A 67 8.25 -2.72 2.90
CA PHE A 67 8.17 -4.16 3.11
C PHE A 67 7.09 -4.81 2.24
N THR A 68 5.88 -4.27 2.27
CA THR A 68 4.74 -4.79 1.49
C THR A 68 5.00 -4.70 -0.02
N GLN A 69 5.55 -3.58 -0.50
CA GLN A 69 5.95 -3.41 -1.90
C GLN A 69 7.05 -4.38 -2.31
N LEU A 70 8.07 -4.58 -1.47
CA LEU A 70 9.16 -5.52 -1.75
C LEU A 70 8.63 -6.95 -1.84
N CYS A 71 7.78 -7.35 -0.89
CA CYS A 71 7.16 -8.67 -0.88
C CYS A 71 6.32 -8.92 -2.14
N HIS A 72 5.46 -7.97 -2.52
CA HIS A 72 4.57 -8.11 -3.65
C HIS A 72 5.28 -7.94 -5.00
N ARG A 73 6.17 -6.95 -5.15
CA ARG A 73 6.81 -6.64 -6.44
C ARG A 73 7.88 -7.67 -6.80
N TYR A 74 8.74 -8.05 -5.86
CA TYR A 74 9.89 -8.93 -6.15
C TYR A 74 9.55 -10.40 -5.99
N TYR A 75 8.74 -10.75 -4.99
CA TYR A 75 8.45 -12.14 -4.68
C TYR A 75 7.04 -12.57 -5.07
N LYS A 76 6.18 -11.64 -5.52
CA LYS A 76 4.76 -11.91 -5.87
C LYS A 76 3.99 -12.53 -4.70
N ILE A 77 4.43 -12.27 -3.47
CA ILE A 77 3.81 -12.73 -2.23
C ILE A 77 3.10 -11.55 -1.58
N ASN A 78 1.90 -11.79 -1.04
CA ASN A 78 1.24 -10.79 -0.22
C ASN A 78 1.83 -10.83 1.18
N ALA A 79 2.29 -9.68 1.68
CA ALA A 79 2.75 -9.57 3.04
C ALA A 79 1.58 -9.81 4.01
N HIS A 80 1.81 -10.64 5.02
CA HIS A 80 0.87 -10.87 6.11
C HIS A 80 1.33 -10.09 7.33
N CYS A 81 0.56 -9.11 7.78
CA CYS A 81 0.93 -8.23 8.90
C CYS A 81 -0.11 -8.27 10.01
N TRP A 82 0.34 -8.23 11.27
CA TRP A 82 -0.50 -8.23 12.47
C TRP A 82 0.08 -7.32 13.55
N ASN A 83 -0.76 -6.96 14.53
CA ASN A 83 -0.42 -6.12 15.68
C ASN A 83 -0.68 -6.83 16.99
#